data_AF-A0A0K2JKS0-F1
#
_entry.id   AF-A0A0K2JKS0-F1
#
_cell.length_a   1.000
_cell.length_b   1.000
_cell.length_c   1.000
_cell.angle_alpha   90.00
_cell.angle_beta   90.00
_cell.angle_gamma   90.00
#
_symmetry.space_group_name_H-M   'P 1'
#
loop_
_entity.id
_entity.type
_entity.pdbx_description
1 polymer ?
#
loop_
_entity_poly.entity_id
_entity_poly.type
_entity_poly.pdbx_seq_one_letter_code
_entity_poly.pdbx_strand_id
1 'polypeptide(L)'
;MKRILSRWRRAAVVLRLASAVVAHGLLPSPAHALELSRASAAAAPSVAAPVHVTERADWGKFFAAENVKGTVVVLDGKTQTYQAYDSARAERRMSPASTYKIFNSLLALESGALDNERETIPWDGKPRRIKAWNAELNLRDAFRVSCYPCYQVVSHKIPRAYAQAKLDAVGYGNRTIGRVNDTYWVDDSLQISAREQVDFLQRLARGTLPFSARSQDIVRQISIVEANADYVLHGKTGWFVEKKPDIGWWVGWLERDGNLTMIALNIDMNGDADGPKRARIVREVLKNLKLI
;
A
#
# COMPACT_ATOMS: atom_id res chain seq x y z
N MET A 1 -27.08 25.94 -27.60
CA MET A 1 -27.28 24.72 -28.42
C MET A 1 -27.10 23.50 -27.51
N LYS A 2 -28.16 22.69 -27.33
CA LYS A 2 -28.20 21.23 -26.95
C LYS A 2 -27.37 20.76 -25.73
N ARG A 3 -27.96 20.45 -24.55
CA ARG A 3 -28.44 19.10 -24.06
C ARG A 3 -27.43 17.97 -24.32
N ILE A 4 -26.97 17.20 -23.31
CA ILE A 4 -27.52 15.91 -22.77
C ILE A 4 -26.59 15.49 -21.59
N LEU A 5 -27.00 15.40 -20.32
CA LEU A 5 -27.63 14.29 -19.54
C LEU A 5 -26.73 13.07 -19.19
N SER A 6 -26.53 12.82 -17.89
CA SER A 6 -26.97 11.62 -17.13
C SER A 6 -26.75 11.91 -15.62
N ARG A 7 -27.71 11.90 -14.67
CA ARG A 7 -28.79 11.01 -14.20
C ARG A 7 -28.31 9.70 -13.55
N TRP A 8 -28.16 9.73 -12.22
CA TRP A 8 -28.41 8.59 -11.34
C TRP A 8 -29.54 8.94 -10.36
N ARG A 9 -30.56 8.10 -10.34
CA ARG A 9 -31.79 8.24 -9.54
C ARG A 9 -31.61 7.61 -8.16
N ARG A 10 -32.18 8.28 -7.15
CA ARG A 10 -32.49 7.70 -5.83
C ARG A 10 -33.73 6.81 -5.97
N ALA A 11 -33.70 5.64 -5.35
CA ALA A 11 -34.89 4.85 -5.07
C ALA A 11 -34.90 4.50 -3.57
N ALA A 12 -35.92 5.00 -2.89
CA ALA A 12 -36.30 4.61 -1.55
C ALA A 12 -37.04 3.26 -1.62
N VAL A 13 -36.78 2.38 -0.66
CA VAL A 13 -37.59 1.17 -0.44
C VAL A 13 -38.25 1.27 0.92
N VAL A 14 -39.56 1.05 0.88
CA VAL A 14 -40.54 1.15 1.96
C VAL A 14 -40.45 -0.07 2.89
N LEU A 15 -40.51 0.22 4.19
CA LEU A 15 -40.63 -0.70 5.31
C LEU A 15 -41.95 -1.50 5.22
N ARG A 16 -41.89 -2.84 5.29
CA ARG A 16 -43.06 -3.69 5.59
C ARG A 16 -42.82 -4.42 6.91
N LEU A 17 -43.68 -4.12 7.87
CA LEU A 17 -43.91 -4.87 9.11
C LEU A 17 -44.53 -6.23 8.76
N ALA A 18 -44.00 -7.31 9.35
CA ALA A 18 -44.68 -8.59 9.44
C ALA A 18 -44.61 -9.07 10.90
N SER A 19 -45.79 -9.35 11.44
CA SER A 19 -46.06 -9.62 12.84
C SER A 19 -45.49 -10.96 13.32
N ALA A 20 -45.12 -10.99 14.59
CA ALA A 20 -44.76 -12.18 15.34
C ALA A 20 -45.95 -13.13 15.50
N VAL A 21 -45.71 -14.42 15.30
CA VAL A 21 -46.54 -15.50 15.84
C VAL A 21 -45.65 -16.31 16.79
N VAL A 22 -45.99 -16.25 18.07
CA VAL A 22 -45.43 -17.10 19.12
C VAL A 22 -46.20 -18.41 19.10
N ALA A 23 -45.54 -19.52 18.79
CA ALA A 23 -46.07 -20.85 19.01
C ALA A 23 -45.29 -21.50 20.16
N HIS A 24 -46.00 -21.81 21.24
CA HIS A 24 -45.51 -22.56 22.39
C HIS A 24 -45.34 -24.05 22.04
N GLY A 25 -44.24 -24.63 22.52
CA GLY A 25 -44.20 -25.99 23.04
C GLY A 25 -44.17 -27.13 22.02
N LEU A 26 -43.01 -27.79 21.93
CA LEU A 26 -42.87 -29.25 22.00
C LEU A 26 -41.36 -29.57 22.06
N LEU A 27 -40.90 -30.03 23.22
CA LEU A 27 -39.56 -30.56 23.43
C LEU A 27 -39.46 -31.94 22.75
N PRO A 28 -38.46 -32.20 21.89
CA PRO A 28 -38.12 -33.56 21.50
C PRO A 28 -37.17 -34.19 22.53
N SER A 29 -37.52 -35.38 23.00
CA SER A 29 -36.72 -36.26 23.87
C SER A 29 -35.34 -36.62 23.28
N PRO A 30 -34.36 -37.03 24.12
CA PRO A 30 -32.98 -37.24 23.71
C PRO A 30 -32.82 -38.67 23.16
N ALA A 31 -32.83 -38.84 21.84
CA ALA A 31 -32.49 -40.12 21.23
C ALA A 31 -31.93 -40.01 19.81
N HIS A 32 -31.16 -38.97 19.49
CA HIS A 32 -30.34 -38.92 18.26
C HIS A 32 -29.05 -38.15 18.56
N ALA A 33 -28.20 -38.73 19.38
CA ALA A 33 -26.84 -38.25 19.62
C ALA A 33 -25.85 -39.21 18.96
N LEU A 34 -25.85 -39.24 17.63
CA LEU A 34 -24.76 -39.80 16.83
C LEU A 34 -24.90 -39.25 15.41
N GLU A 35 -23.77 -38.87 14.82
CA GLU A 35 -23.61 -38.24 13.51
C GLU A 35 -23.92 -36.74 13.43
N LEU A 36 -22.92 -35.94 13.80
CA LEU A 36 -22.43 -34.79 13.00
C LEU A 36 -21.09 -34.32 13.58
N SER A 37 -20.10 -35.22 13.55
CA SER A 37 -18.69 -34.84 13.64
C SER A 37 -18.02 -35.29 12.34
N ARG A 38 -18.20 -34.49 11.29
CA ARG A 38 -17.25 -34.46 10.18
C ARG A 38 -16.44 -33.19 10.34
N ALA A 39 -15.18 -33.41 10.70
CA ALA A 39 -14.13 -32.44 10.83
C ALA A 39 -14.20 -31.35 9.75
N SER A 40 -14.30 -30.09 10.17
CA SER A 40 -13.81 -28.96 9.38
C SER A 40 -12.29 -29.06 9.36
N ALA A 41 -11.74 -29.78 8.38
CA ALA A 41 -10.34 -29.62 8.02
C ALA A 41 -10.18 -28.19 7.52
N ALA A 42 -9.54 -27.34 8.32
CA ALA A 42 -9.09 -26.03 7.87
C ALA A 42 -8.22 -26.25 6.62
N ALA A 43 -8.70 -25.76 5.47
CA ALA A 43 -7.93 -25.83 4.23
C ALA A 43 -6.58 -25.15 4.49
N ALA A 44 -5.49 -25.92 4.39
CA ALA A 44 -4.15 -25.36 4.43
C ALA A 44 -4.05 -24.27 3.36
N PRO A 45 -3.36 -23.14 3.62
CA PRO A 45 -3.21 -22.12 2.60
C PRO A 45 -2.55 -22.74 1.37
N SER A 46 -3.25 -22.69 0.24
CA SER A 46 -2.71 -23.04 -1.07
C SER A 46 -1.42 -22.24 -1.26
N VAL A 47 -0.27 -22.92 -1.23
CA VAL A 47 1.00 -22.32 -1.63
C VAL A 47 0.84 -21.98 -3.11
N ALA A 48 0.63 -20.70 -3.40
CA ALA A 48 0.55 -20.22 -4.78
C ALA A 48 1.79 -20.70 -5.54
N ALA A 49 1.59 -21.19 -6.77
CA ALA A 49 2.68 -21.58 -7.65
C ALA A 49 3.72 -20.44 -7.73
N PRO A 50 5.02 -20.75 -7.83
CA PRO A 50 6.05 -19.72 -7.91
C PRO A 50 5.75 -18.79 -9.08
N VAL A 51 5.57 -17.51 -8.76
CA VAL A 51 5.34 -16.46 -9.75
C VAL A 51 6.59 -16.34 -10.61
N HIS A 52 6.46 -16.56 -11.92
CA HIS A 52 7.58 -16.41 -12.85
C HIS A 52 7.87 -14.92 -13.07
N VAL A 53 9.09 -14.50 -12.74
CA VAL A 53 9.60 -13.15 -12.99
C VAL A 53 10.53 -13.20 -14.20
N THR A 54 10.20 -12.45 -15.25
CA THR A 54 11.06 -12.29 -16.42
C THR A 54 12.21 -11.33 -16.09
N GLU A 55 13.44 -11.84 -16.08
CA GLU A 55 14.62 -11.01 -15.87
C GLU A 55 14.85 -10.05 -17.06
N ARG A 56 15.10 -8.77 -16.77
CA ARG A 56 15.37 -7.66 -17.69
C ARG A 56 16.77 -7.13 -17.43
N ALA A 57 17.77 -7.95 -17.73
CA ALA A 57 19.18 -7.58 -17.58
C ALA A 57 19.53 -6.27 -18.33
N ASP A 58 18.81 -5.96 -19.42
CA ASP A 58 18.97 -4.73 -20.20
C ASP A 58 18.62 -3.45 -19.41
N TRP A 59 17.84 -3.53 -18.34
CA TRP A 59 17.55 -2.39 -17.45
C TRP A 59 18.72 -2.03 -16.53
N GLY A 60 19.74 -2.90 -16.40
CA GLY A 60 20.95 -2.61 -15.64
C GLY A 60 21.69 -1.34 -16.09
N LYS A 61 21.54 -0.96 -17.37
CA LYS A 61 22.08 0.30 -17.91
C LYS A 61 21.55 1.55 -17.20
N PHE A 62 20.31 1.53 -16.69
CA PHE A 62 19.72 2.68 -16.00
C PHE A 62 20.33 2.86 -14.60
N PHE A 63 20.67 1.76 -13.93
CA PHE A 63 21.37 1.78 -12.65
C PHE A 63 22.85 2.17 -12.83
N ALA A 64 23.49 1.65 -13.87
CA ALA A 64 24.88 1.99 -14.22
C ALA A 64 25.04 3.48 -14.56
N ALA A 65 24.11 4.06 -15.33
CA ALA A 65 24.11 5.49 -15.67
C ALA A 65 24.01 6.40 -14.44
N GLU A 66 23.39 5.91 -13.36
CA GLU A 66 23.24 6.62 -12.10
C GLU A 66 24.29 6.23 -11.05
N ASN A 67 25.22 5.32 -11.41
CA ASN A 67 26.26 4.76 -10.54
C ASN A 67 25.72 4.25 -9.18
N VAL A 68 24.65 3.44 -9.23
CA VAL A 68 24.03 2.83 -8.05
C VAL A 68 23.76 1.35 -8.27
N LYS A 69 23.69 0.58 -7.18
CA LYS A 69 23.24 -0.83 -7.19
C LYS A 69 21.80 -0.88 -6.73
N GLY A 70 21.00 -1.79 -7.28
CA GLY A 70 19.59 -1.85 -6.96
C GLY A 70 18.83 -2.89 -7.77
N THR A 71 17.52 -2.88 -7.59
CA THR A 71 16.55 -3.68 -8.32
C THR A 71 15.34 -2.82 -8.69
N VAL A 72 14.64 -3.21 -9.73
CA VAL A 72 13.31 -2.71 -10.05
C VAL A 72 12.44 -3.88 -10.49
N VAL A 73 11.20 -3.90 -10.02
CA VAL A 73 10.16 -4.84 -10.43
C VAL A 73 9.03 -4.05 -11.05
N VAL A 74 8.51 -4.57 -12.16
CA VAL A 74 7.31 -4.09 -12.84
C VAL A 74 6.31 -5.23 -12.94
N LEU A 75 5.06 -4.95 -12.59
CA LEU A 75 3.93 -5.86 -12.77
C LEU A 75 2.94 -5.20 -13.73
N ASP A 76 2.69 -5.86 -14.87
CA ASP A 76 1.62 -5.45 -15.78
C ASP A 76 0.28 -5.99 -15.27
N GLY A 77 -0.67 -5.10 -15.02
CA GLY A 77 -1.98 -5.44 -14.47
C GLY A 77 -2.91 -6.17 -15.44
N LYS A 78 -2.71 -6.06 -16.75
CA LYS A 78 -3.51 -6.75 -17.76
C LYS A 78 -3.03 -8.17 -17.98
N THR A 79 -1.72 -8.35 -18.17
CA THR A 79 -1.13 -9.67 -18.46
C THR A 79 -0.77 -10.46 -17.20
N GLN A 80 -0.75 -9.81 -16.02
CA GLN A 80 -0.28 -10.39 -14.76
C GLN A 80 1.16 -10.93 -14.84
N THR A 81 2.01 -10.30 -15.66
CA THR A 81 3.40 -10.69 -15.83
C THR A 81 4.33 -9.79 -15.04
N TYR A 82 5.32 -10.40 -14.39
CA TYR A 82 6.37 -9.71 -13.64
C TYR A 82 7.62 -9.61 -14.50
N GLN A 83 8.22 -8.42 -14.52
CA GLN A 83 9.52 -8.15 -15.11
C GLN A 83 10.41 -7.51 -14.06
N ALA A 84 11.68 -7.91 -13.95
CA ALA A 84 12.57 -7.33 -12.96
C ALA A 84 14.02 -7.23 -13.45
N TYR A 85 14.75 -6.25 -12.93
CA TYR A 85 16.22 -6.26 -12.94
C TYR A 85 16.74 -6.64 -11.57
N ASP A 86 17.67 -7.60 -11.51
CA ASP A 86 18.13 -8.23 -10.27
C ASP A 86 16.94 -8.85 -9.50
N SER A 87 16.28 -9.84 -10.13
CA SER A 87 15.16 -10.57 -9.53
C SER A 87 15.51 -11.20 -8.17
N ALA A 88 16.77 -11.62 -7.97
CA ALA A 88 17.21 -12.11 -6.68
C ALA A 88 17.09 -11.03 -5.58
N ARG A 89 17.50 -9.78 -5.86
CA ARG A 89 17.31 -8.66 -4.92
C ARG A 89 15.84 -8.24 -4.82
N ALA A 90 15.06 -8.34 -5.89
CA ALA A 90 13.63 -8.06 -5.87
C ALA A 90 12.85 -8.89 -4.82
N GLU A 91 13.30 -10.12 -4.57
CA GLU A 91 12.73 -11.04 -3.58
C GLU A 91 13.16 -10.75 -2.14
N ARG A 92 14.23 -9.98 -1.93
CA ARG A 92 14.76 -9.71 -0.59
C ARG A 92 13.86 -8.71 0.13
N ARG A 93 13.35 -9.12 1.29
CA ARG A 93 12.64 -8.22 2.21
C ARG A 93 13.61 -7.24 2.85
N MET A 94 13.22 -5.97 2.90
CA MET A 94 13.95 -4.89 3.56
C MET A 94 12.96 -3.96 4.25
N SER A 95 13.42 -3.12 5.18
CA SER A 95 12.61 -2.06 5.76
C SER A 95 11.91 -1.21 4.68
N PRO A 96 10.57 -1.00 4.77
CA PRO A 96 9.82 -0.20 3.80
C PRO A 96 10.12 1.30 3.94
N ALA A 97 10.65 1.75 5.08
CA ALA A 97 10.81 3.15 5.42
C ALA A 97 9.52 3.95 5.12
N SER A 98 9.65 5.12 4.47
CA SER A 98 8.51 5.98 4.16
C SER A 98 7.57 5.45 3.07
N THR A 99 7.84 4.32 2.42
CA THR A 99 6.81 3.68 1.55
C THR A 99 5.65 3.15 2.39
N TYR A 100 5.90 2.79 3.65
CA TYR A 100 4.87 2.37 4.60
C TYR A 100 3.78 3.42 4.84
N LYS A 101 4.04 4.69 4.54
CA LYS A 101 3.05 5.77 4.63
C LYS A 101 1.80 5.50 3.79
N ILE A 102 1.90 4.70 2.73
CA ILE A 102 0.73 4.24 1.96
C ILE A 102 -0.18 3.37 2.85
N PHE A 103 0.37 2.34 3.49
CA PHE A 103 -0.37 1.46 4.38
C PHE A 103 -0.84 2.18 5.65
N ASN A 104 0.02 3.01 6.25
CA ASN A 104 -0.31 3.78 7.45
C ASN A 104 -1.47 4.76 7.19
N SER A 105 -1.53 5.38 6.00
CA SER A 105 -2.67 6.22 5.62
C SER A 105 -3.98 5.41 5.54
N LEU A 106 -3.95 4.18 5.03
CA LEU A 106 -5.11 3.28 5.05
C LEU A 106 -5.55 2.97 6.49
N LEU A 107 -4.59 2.67 7.38
CA LEU A 107 -4.89 2.45 8.80
C LEU A 107 -5.50 3.68 9.46
N ALA A 108 -4.93 4.86 9.20
CA ALA A 108 -5.35 6.12 9.79
C ALA A 108 -6.82 6.44 9.48
N LEU A 109 -7.19 6.30 8.20
CA LEU A 109 -8.55 6.55 7.73
C LEU A 109 -9.54 5.49 8.19
N GLU A 110 -9.15 4.21 8.13
CA GLU A 110 -10.07 3.11 8.44
C GLU A 110 -10.34 2.96 9.94
N SER A 111 -9.37 3.29 10.79
CA SER A 111 -9.54 3.26 12.24
C SER A 111 -10.26 4.50 12.80
N GLY A 112 -10.46 5.54 11.98
CA GLY A 112 -10.94 6.85 12.44
C GLY A 112 -9.89 7.65 13.21
N ALA A 113 -8.60 7.26 13.16
CA ALA A 113 -7.51 8.07 13.71
C ALA A 113 -7.35 9.42 12.97
N LEU A 114 -7.75 9.44 11.70
CA LEU A 114 -8.06 10.64 10.93
C LEU A 114 -9.38 10.42 10.18
N ASP A 115 -10.26 11.40 10.22
CA ASP A 115 -11.51 11.43 9.49
C ASP A 115 -11.25 11.41 7.99
N ASN A 116 -10.40 12.30 7.48
CA ASN A 116 -10.14 12.46 6.05
C ASN A 116 -8.74 13.03 5.78
N GLU A 117 -8.39 13.26 4.51
CA GLU A 117 -7.04 13.68 4.14
C GLU A 117 -6.70 15.15 4.45
N ARG A 118 -7.70 15.93 4.87
CA ARG A 118 -7.59 17.35 5.23
C ARG A 118 -7.56 17.56 6.75
N GLU A 119 -7.77 16.52 7.54
CA GLU A 119 -7.66 16.64 8.99
C GLU A 119 -6.24 17.06 9.40
N THR A 120 -6.16 18.08 10.26
CA THR A 120 -4.92 18.64 10.76
C THR A 120 -4.21 17.68 11.70
N ILE A 121 -2.93 17.43 11.41
CA ILE A 121 -1.99 16.76 12.30
C ILE A 121 -1.16 17.87 12.97
N PRO A 122 -1.23 18.00 14.31
CA PRO A 122 -0.59 19.10 15.02
C PRO A 122 0.94 18.99 14.96
N TRP A 123 1.60 20.14 14.91
CA TRP A 123 3.04 20.25 15.08
C TRP A 123 3.36 20.41 16.57
N ASP A 124 4.37 19.70 17.04
CA ASP A 124 4.81 19.74 18.44
C ASP A 124 5.69 20.97 18.78
N GLY A 125 5.82 21.93 17.87
CA GLY A 125 6.64 23.13 18.04
C GLY A 125 8.15 22.88 18.00
N LYS A 126 8.61 21.62 17.84
CA LYS A 126 10.04 21.28 17.84
C LYS A 126 10.65 21.51 16.45
N PRO A 127 11.69 22.36 16.32
CA PRO A 127 12.37 22.56 15.05
C PRO A 127 13.06 21.29 14.54
N ARG A 128 12.94 21.03 13.23
CA ARG A 128 13.54 19.88 12.53
C ARG A 128 14.29 20.33 11.29
N ARG A 129 15.25 19.49 10.86
CA ARG A 129 16.10 19.73 9.69
C ARG A 129 15.30 19.93 8.40
N ILE A 130 14.23 19.16 8.22
CA ILE A 130 13.34 19.31 7.05
C ILE A 130 12.33 20.41 7.37
N LYS A 131 12.54 21.60 6.77
CA LYS A 131 11.74 22.80 7.03
C LYS A 131 10.23 22.57 6.87
N ALA A 132 9.83 21.77 5.89
CA ALA A 132 8.43 21.44 5.63
C ALA A 132 7.75 20.66 6.78
N TRP A 133 8.51 20.08 7.72
CA TRP A 133 7.96 19.38 8.89
C TRP A 133 7.74 20.29 10.10
N ASN A 134 8.11 21.58 10.00
CA ASN A 134 8.01 22.56 11.09
C ASN A 134 6.73 23.39 10.97
N ALA A 135 5.60 22.72 10.72
CA ALA A 135 4.28 23.31 10.57
C ALA A 135 3.23 22.23 10.84
N GLU A 136 2.02 22.65 11.20
CA GLU A 136 0.87 21.76 11.16
C GLU A 136 0.62 21.33 9.71
N LEU A 137 0.32 20.04 9.51
CA LEU A 137 0.09 19.47 8.18
C LEU A 137 -1.16 18.61 8.21
N ASN A 138 -1.90 18.56 7.11
CA ASN A 138 -2.90 17.51 6.93
C ASN A 138 -2.26 16.21 6.40
N LEU A 139 -3.03 15.12 6.32
CA LEU A 139 -2.53 13.83 5.81
C LEU A 139 -1.98 13.94 4.38
N ARG A 140 -2.66 14.69 3.49
CA ARG A 140 -2.24 14.88 2.09
C ARG A 140 -0.85 15.53 2.01
N ASP A 141 -0.64 16.61 2.76
CA ASP A 141 0.63 17.33 2.78
C ASP A 141 1.71 16.52 3.50
N ALA A 142 1.39 15.91 4.64
CA ALA A 142 2.30 15.03 5.38
C ALA A 142 2.76 13.84 4.52
N PHE A 143 1.87 13.25 3.70
CA PHE A 143 2.22 12.20 2.73
C PHE A 143 3.22 12.73 1.69
N ARG A 144 2.92 13.88 1.08
CA ARG A 144 3.73 14.53 0.03
C ARG A 144 5.14 14.88 0.52
N VAL A 145 5.26 15.55 1.67
CA VAL A 145 6.57 15.94 2.24
C VAL A 145 7.20 14.83 3.07
N SER A 146 6.58 13.65 3.09
CA SER A 146 7.05 12.47 3.80
C SER A 146 7.34 12.72 5.29
N CYS A 147 6.49 13.53 5.95
CA CYS A 147 6.64 13.95 7.35
C CYS A 147 6.68 12.76 8.31
N TYR A 148 7.87 12.33 8.72
CA TYR A 148 8.00 11.21 9.66
C TYR A 148 7.30 11.46 11.02
N PRO A 149 7.51 12.61 11.68
CA PRO A 149 6.84 12.91 12.95
C PRO A 149 5.32 12.92 12.85
N CYS A 150 4.75 13.43 11.76
CA CYS A 150 3.30 13.43 11.54
C CYS A 150 2.74 12.00 11.54
N TYR A 151 3.44 11.06 10.91
CA TYR A 151 3.03 9.65 10.89
C TYR A 151 3.25 8.95 12.24
N GLN A 152 4.17 9.42 13.08
CA GLN A 152 4.27 8.94 14.46
C GLN A 152 3.04 9.37 15.27
N VAL A 153 2.65 10.65 15.18
CA VAL A 153 1.43 11.18 15.82
C VAL A 153 0.20 10.38 15.41
N VAL A 154 0.04 10.14 14.10
CA VAL A 154 -1.07 9.32 13.58
C VAL A 154 -0.99 7.88 14.09
N SER A 155 0.19 7.28 14.12
CA SER A 155 0.36 5.89 14.59
C SER A 155 0.03 5.71 16.07
N HIS A 156 0.24 6.73 16.90
CA HIS A 156 -0.14 6.69 18.33
C HIS A 156 -1.66 6.70 18.54
N LYS A 157 -2.43 7.22 17.58
CA LYS A 157 -3.91 7.17 17.61
C LYS A 157 -4.47 5.81 17.17
N ILE A 158 -3.68 4.97 16.52
CA ILE A 158 -4.12 3.68 15.97
C ILE A 158 -3.86 2.57 17.02
N PRO A 159 -4.89 1.81 17.45
CA PRO A 159 -4.68 0.69 18.36
C PRO A 159 -3.73 -0.35 17.76
N ARG A 160 -2.70 -0.74 18.52
CA ARG A 160 -1.66 -1.68 18.03
C ARG A 160 -2.23 -3.00 17.53
N ALA A 161 -3.17 -3.60 18.27
CA ALA A 161 -3.80 -4.87 17.88
C ALA A 161 -4.56 -4.75 16.55
N TYR A 162 -5.18 -3.60 16.29
CA TYR A 162 -5.85 -3.31 15.03
C TYR A 162 -4.86 -3.20 13.87
N ALA A 163 -3.74 -2.48 14.07
CA ALA A 163 -2.68 -2.38 13.07
C ALA A 163 -2.09 -3.75 12.71
N GLN A 164 -1.83 -4.60 13.71
CA GLN A 164 -1.33 -5.97 13.50
C GLN A 164 -2.33 -6.79 12.69
N ALA A 165 -3.61 -6.81 13.11
CA ALA A 165 -4.65 -7.56 12.41
C ALA A 165 -4.81 -7.13 10.93
N LYS A 166 -4.66 -5.83 10.63
CA LYS A 166 -4.69 -5.33 9.26
C LYS A 166 -3.45 -5.72 8.45
N LEU A 167 -2.25 -5.70 9.05
CA LEU A 167 -1.03 -6.20 8.38
C LEU A 167 -1.18 -7.68 8.02
N ASP A 168 -1.74 -8.46 8.94
CA ASP A 168 -1.98 -9.90 8.75
C ASP A 168 -3.01 -10.15 7.65
N ALA A 169 -4.15 -9.45 7.68
CA ALA A 169 -5.20 -9.57 6.68
C ALA A 169 -4.74 -9.16 5.28
N VAL A 170 -3.88 -8.13 5.17
CA VAL A 170 -3.30 -7.71 3.90
C VAL A 170 -2.15 -8.62 3.47
N GLY A 171 -1.50 -9.30 4.41
CA GLY A 171 -0.27 -10.04 4.14
C GLY A 171 0.91 -9.13 3.78
N TYR A 172 1.04 -7.98 4.44
CA TYR A 172 2.06 -6.97 4.10
C TYR A 172 3.46 -7.40 4.58
N GLY A 173 4.30 -7.86 3.66
CA GLY A 173 5.68 -8.28 3.96
C GLY A 173 5.76 -9.39 5.01
N ASN A 174 6.68 -9.25 5.96
CA ASN A 174 6.83 -10.16 7.11
C ASN A 174 5.79 -9.93 8.23
N ARG A 175 4.97 -8.87 8.14
CA ARG A 175 3.87 -8.54 9.07
C ARG A 175 4.31 -8.29 10.52
N THR A 176 5.58 -8.01 10.74
CA THR A 176 6.13 -7.85 12.10
C THR A 176 6.01 -6.40 12.55
N ILE A 177 5.09 -6.12 13.48
CA ILE A 177 5.14 -4.88 14.27
C ILE A 177 6.12 -5.10 15.42
N GLY A 178 7.27 -4.43 15.37
CA GLY A 178 8.28 -4.43 16.44
C GLY A 178 7.75 -3.90 17.78
N ARG A 179 8.59 -3.76 18.80
CA ARG A 179 8.12 -3.41 20.17
C ARG A 179 7.44 -2.03 20.27
N VAL A 180 7.87 -1.08 19.45
CA VAL A 180 7.41 0.31 19.50
C VAL A 180 6.41 0.57 18.38
N ASN A 181 5.30 1.26 18.69
CA ASN A 181 4.15 1.43 17.77
C ASN A 181 4.39 2.41 16.61
N ASP A 182 5.47 3.17 16.62
CA ASP A 182 5.68 4.26 15.67
C ASP A 182 7.06 4.24 14.98
N THR A 183 7.79 3.13 15.11
CA THR A 183 9.12 2.96 14.50
C THR A 183 9.27 1.70 13.67
N TYR A 184 8.33 0.75 13.71
CA TYR A 184 8.54 -0.58 13.14
C TYR A 184 8.79 -0.59 11.61
N TRP A 185 8.44 0.48 10.90
CA TRP A 185 8.72 0.67 9.48
C TRP A 185 10.06 1.38 9.20
N VAL A 186 10.80 1.81 10.23
CA VAL A 186 12.11 2.49 10.19
C VAL A 186 13.12 1.90 11.18
N ASP A 187 12.83 0.79 11.85
CA ASP A 187 13.75 0.07 12.76
C ASP A 187 14.11 -1.34 12.27
N ASP A 188 13.77 -1.67 11.01
CA ASP A 188 13.96 -2.97 10.35
C ASP A 188 13.11 -4.13 10.88
N SER A 189 12.17 -3.90 11.81
CA SER A 189 11.24 -4.94 12.25
C SER A 189 10.31 -5.37 11.12
N LEU A 190 9.58 -4.42 10.54
CA LEU A 190 8.72 -4.66 9.38
C LEU A 190 9.58 -4.66 8.12
N GLN A 191 9.50 -5.73 7.34
CA GLN A 191 10.24 -5.86 6.09
C GLN A 191 9.34 -6.36 4.97
N ILE A 192 9.54 -5.83 3.77
CA ILE A 192 8.79 -6.17 2.55
C ILE A 192 9.73 -6.19 1.34
N SER A 193 9.51 -7.10 0.39
CA SER A 193 10.30 -7.17 -0.85
C SER A 193 9.74 -6.25 -1.94
N ALA A 194 10.50 -6.00 -3.01
CA ALA A 194 10.02 -5.21 -4.15
C ALA A 194 8.86 -5.91 -4.88
N ARG A 195 8.91 -7.25 -4.98
CA ARG A 195 7.79 -8.04 -5.49
C ARG A 195 6.55 -7.88 -4.61
N GLU A 196 6.69 -8.01 -3.29
CA GLU A 196 5.56 -7.85 -2.37
C GLU A 196 4.96 -6.44 -2.37
N GLN A 197 5.79 -5.41 -2.63
CA GLN A 197 5.32 -4.04 -2.83
C GLN A 197 4.39 -3.94 -4.05
N VAL A 198 4.76 -4.50 -5.22
CA VAL A 198 3.88 -4.43 -6.40
C VAL A 198 2.59 -5.24 -6.20
N ASP A 199 2.61 -6.34 -5.46
CA ASP A 199 1.42 -7.13 -5.12
C ASP A 199 0.45 -6.35 -4.19
N PHE A 200 1.00 -5.65 -3.20
CA PHE A 200 0.23 -4.75 -2.33
C PHE A 200 -0.37 -3.59 -3.13
N LEU A 201 0.44 -2.93 -3.96
CA LEU A 201 0.01 -1.78 -4.76
C LEU A 201 -1.04 -2.15 -5.80
N GLN A 202 -0.95 -3.32 -6.41
CA GLN A 202 -1.97 -3.79 -7.36
C GLN A 202 -3.34 -3.87 -6.69
N ARG A 203 -3.40 -4.44 -5.48
CA ARG A 203 -4.65 -4.56 -4.72
C ARG A 203 -5.18 -3.19 -4.30
N LEU A 204 -4.31 -2.27 -3.89
CA LEU A 204 -4.72 -0.89 -3.59
C LEU A 204 -5.27 -0.17 -4.82
N ALA A 205 -4.56 -0.26 -5.96
CA ALA A 205 -4.94 0.36 -7.22
C ALA A 205 -6.31 -0.14 -7.70
N ARG A 206 -6.59 -1.44 -7.51
CA ARG A 206 -7.89 -2.06 -7.83
C ARG A 206 -8.98 -1.85 -6.78
N GLY A 207 -8.65 -1.29 -5.62
CA GLY A 207 -9.61 -1.13 -4.52
C GLY A 207 -9.99 -2.43 -3.81
N THR A 208 -9.17 -3.48 -3.92
CA THR A 208 -9.47 -4.83 -3.41
C THR A 208 -8.78 -5.17 -2.09
N LEU A 209 -8.14 -4.22 -1.43
CA LEU A 209 -7.64 -4.45 -0.08
C LEU A 209 -8.81 -4.54 0.92
N PRO A 210 -8.64 -5.21 2.08
CA PRO A 210 -9.65 -5.30 3.15
C PRO A 210 -9.79 -3.98 3.94
N PHE A 211 -10.04 -2.89 3.24
CA PHE A 211 -10.37 -1.56 3.74
C PHE A 211 -11.60 -1.04 3.01
N SER A 212 -12.32 -0.08 3.60
CA SER A 212 -13.41 0.60 2.90
C SER A 212 -12.95 1.22 1.58
N ALA A 213 -13.85 1.27 0.60
CA ALA A 213 -13.60 1.95 -0.68
C ALA A 213 -13.14 3.40 -0.44
N ARG A 214 -13.79 4.09 0.50
CA ARG A 214 -13.43 5.44 0.93
C ARG A 214 -11.96 5.58 1.31
N SER A 215 -11.46 4.74 2.22
CA SER A 215 -10.06 4.80 2.67
C SER A 215 -9.10 4.57 1.50
N GLN A 216 -9.40 3.59 0.64
CA GLN A 216 -8.56 3.29 -0.51
C GLN A 216 -8.57 4.41 -1.55
N ASP A 217 -9.73 5.00 -1.85
CA ASP A 217 -9.89 6.11 -2.80
C ASP A 217 -9.08 7.33 -2.35
N ILE A 218 -9.17 7.70 -1.07
CA ILE A 218 -8.39 8.81 -0.50
C ILE A 218 -6.88 8.54 -0.65
N VAL A 219 -6.42 7.33 -0.31
CA VAL A 219 -5.00 6.99 -0.40
C VAL A 219 -4.50 7.00 -1.86
N ARG A 220 -5.31 6.53 -2.81
CA ARG A 220 -4.98 6.66 -4.24
C ARG A 220 -4.89 8.13 -4.68
N GLN A 221 -5.79 8.99 -4.21
CA GLN A 221 -5.74 10.42 -4.55
C GLN A 221 -4.51 11.13 -4.01
N ILE A 222 -4.12 10.90 -2.76
CA ILE A 222 -2.95 11.57 -2.17
C ILE A 222 -1.62 11.02 -2.70
N SER A 223 -1.64 9.84 -3.34
CA SER A 223 -0.44 9.24 -3.93
C SER A 223 -0.12 9.75 -5.34
N ILE A 224 -0.99 10.54 -5.99
CA ILE A 224 -0.74 11.12 -7.32
C ILE A 224 0.49 12.03 -7.26
N VAL A 225 1.51 11.72 -8.06
CA VAL A 225 2.73 12.52 -8.21
C VAL A 225 2.79 13.25 -9.55
N GLU A 226 2.10 12.74 -10.56
CA GLU A 226 1.97 13.35 -11.89
C GLU A 226 0.64 12.92 -12.52
N ALA A 227 -0.02 13.83 -13.23
CA ALA A 227 -1.22 13.53 -14.00
C ALA A 227 -1.26 14.43 -15.23
N ASN A 228 -1.56 13.85 -16.40
CA ASN A 228 -1.72 14.56 -17.65
C ASN A 228 -2.84 13.89 -18.49
N ALA A 229 -2.95 14.25 -19.78
CA ALA A 229 -4.00 13.71 -20.64
C ALA A 229 -3.82 12.21 -20.96
N ASP A 230 -2.59 11.69 -20.87
CA ASP A 230 -2.23 10.34 -21.30
C ASP A 230 -2.16 9.36 -20.13
N TYR A 231 -1.72 9.81 -18.96
CA TYR A 231 -1.53 8.95 -17.80
C TYR A 231 -1.67 9.65 -16.45
N VAL A 232 -1.85 8.84 -15.41
CA VAL A 232 -1.72 9.23 -14.00
C VAL A 232 -0.65 8.36 -13.34
N LEU A 233 0.35 8.99 -12.73
CA LEU A 233 1.42 8.33 -11.99
C LEU A 233 1.21 8.54 -10.49
N HIS A 234 1.10 7.43 -9.77
CA HIS A 234 1.06 7.39 -8.32
C HIS A 234 2.42 6.96 -7.79
N GLY A 235 2.85 7.49 -6.65
CA GLY A 235 4.13 7.09 -6.08
C GLY A 235 4.40 7.54 -4.65
N LYS A 236 5.30 6.80 -4.00
CA LYS A 236 5.88 7.16 -2.71
C LYS A 236 7.35 6.79 -2.64
N THR A 237 8.15 7.71 -2.14
CA THR A 237 9.57 7.47 -1.80
C THR A 237 9.73 6.91 -0.39
N GLY A 238 10.76 6.10 -0.18
CA GLY A 238 11.23 5.63 1.11
C GLY A 238 12.75 5.75 1.23
N TRP A 239 13.26 6.01 2.42
CA TRP A 239 14.69 6.02 2.69
C TRP A 239 14.93 5.50 4.10
N PHE A 240 15.60 4.35 4.18
CA PHE A 240 16.03 3.70 5.41
C PHE A 240 17.51 3.98 5.68
N VAL A 241 17.85 4.53 6.85
CA VAL A 241 19.19 5.07 7.17
C VAL A 241 19.93 4.32 8.29
N GLU A 242 19.31 3.28 8.87
CA GLU A 242 19.87 2.48 9.99
C GLU A 242 20.78 1.34 9.51
N LYS A 243 21.06 1.25 8.20
CA LYS A 243 21.96 0.27 7.60
C LYS A 243 22.83 0.95 6.54
N LYS A 244 24.06 0.46 6.36
CA LYS A 244 24.98 0.94 5.31
C LYS A 244 25.25 -0.15 4.25
N PRO A 245 25.18 0.18 2.94
CA PRO A 245 24.64 1.43 2.40
C PRO A 245 23.16 1.60 2.79
N ASP A 246 22.68 2.85 2.79
CA ASP A 246 21.28 3.14 3.06
C ASP A 246 20.40 2.50 1.98
N ILE A 247 19.12 2.26 2.28
CA ILE A 247 18.19 1.71 1.29
C ILE A 247 17.18 2.78 0.86
N GLY A 248 17.22 3.12 -0.42
CA GLY A 248 16.32 4.06 -1.06
C GLY A 248 15.23 3.37 -1.88
N TRP A 249 13.96 3.67 -1.60
CA TRP A 249 12.80 3.15 -2.31
C TRP A 249 12.09 4.20 -3.17
N TRP A 250 11.52 3.75 -4.29
CA TRP A 250 10.43 4.40 -4.99
C TRP A 250 9.42 3.32 -5.39
N VAL A 251 8.16 3.46 -4.98
CA VAL A 251 7.11 2.48 -5.28
C VAL A 251 5.86 3.22 -5.75
N GLY A 252 5.09 2.60 -6.65
CA GLY A 252 3.92 3.26 -7.23
C GLY A 252 3.24 2.44 -8.32
N TRP A 253 2.33 3.09 -9.03
CA TRP A 253 1.72 2.53 -10.24
C TRP A 253 1.38 3.64 -11.23
N LEU A 254 1.32 3.25 -12.50
CA LEU A 254 0.88 4.07 -13.61
C LEU A 254 -0.50 3.60 -14.06
N GLU A 255 -1.42 4.54 -14.25
CA GLU A 255 -2.72 4.32 -14.89
C GLU A 255 -2.66 4.91 -16.30
N ARG A 256 -2.83 4.07 -17.32
CA ARG A 256 -2.83 4.49 -18.73
C ARG A 256 -3.68 3.55 -19.56
N ASP A 257 -4.56 4.09 -20.40
CA ASP A 257 -5.40 3.32 -21.33
C ASP A 257 -6.18 2.18 -20.65
N GLY A 258 -6.62 2.39 -19.41
CA GLY A 258 -7.32 1.40 -18.59
C GLY A 258 -6.44 0.27 -18.03
N ASN A 259 -5.13 0.29 -18.27
CA ASN A 259 -4.16 -0.63 -17.65
C ASN A 259 -3.55 -0.02 -16.39
N LEU A 260 -3.24 -0.88 -15.42
CA LEU A 260 -2.51 -0.55 -14.20
C LEU A 260 -1.13 -1.19 -14.28
N THR A 261 -0.05 -0.41 -14.28
CA THR A 261 1.32 -0.92 -14.23
C THR A 261 1.95 -0.57 -12.90
N MET A 262 2.19 -1.57 -12.04
CA MET A 262 2.82 -1.37 -10.73
C MET A 262 4.33 -1.43 -10.88
N ILE A 263 5.04 -0.63 -10.10
CA ILE A 263 6.51 -0.58 -10.13
C ILE A 263 7.06 -0.37 -8.71
N ALA A 264 8.10 -1.11 -8.37
CA ALA A 264 8.81 -0.97 -7.11
C ALA A 264 10.33 -1.06 -7.36
N LEU A 265 11.05 -0.01 -6.95
CA LEU A 265 12.49 0.09 -7.04
C LEU A 265 13.08 0.23 -5.64
N ASN A 266 14.20 -0.47 -5.38
CA ASN A 266 15.12 -0.09 -4.33
C ASN A 266 16.57 0.01 -4.84
N ILE A 267 17.32 0.96 -4.29
CA ILE A 267 18.75 1.17 -4.56
C ILE A 267 19.53 1.30 -3.25
N ASP A 268 20.80 0.98 -3.32
CA ASP A 268 21.79 1.38 -2.32
C ASP A 268 22.02 2.89 -2.45
N MET A 269 21.96 3.61 -1.33
CA MET A 269 22.20 5.06 -1.25
C MET A 269 23.36 5.36 -0.31
N ASN A 270 24.23 6.26 -0.72
CA ASN A 270 25.38 6.75 0.06
C ASN A 270 25.13 8.13 0.67
N GLY A 271 24.05 8.82 0.28
CA GLY A 271 23.66 10.11 0.84
C GLY A 271 22.57 10.82 0.05
N ASP A 272 22.34 12.09 0.38
CA ASP A 272 21.24 12.91 -0.18
C ASP A 272 21.29 13.03 -1.71
N ALA A 273 22.49 13.04 -2.30
CA ALA A 273 22.69 13.12 -3.75
C ALA A 273 22.09 11.93 -4.52
N ASP A 274 21.92 10.76 -3.87
CA ASP A 274 21.31 9.59 -4.51
C ASP A 274 19.77 9.63 -4.47
N GLY A 275 19.19 10.50 -3.63
CA GLY A 275 17.75 10.59 -3.43
C GLY A 275 16.95 10.78 -4.73
N PRO A 276 17.34 11.70 -5.64
CA PRO A 276 16.68 11.89 -6.92
C PRO A 276 16.85 10.73 -7.93
N LYS A 277 17.92 9.91 -7.81
CA LYS A 277 18.23 8.81 -8.74
C LYS A 277 17.09 7.80 -8.83
N ARG A 278 16.43 7.53 -7.71
CA ARG A 278 15.28 6.61 -7.62
C ARG A 278 14.18 6.94 -8.64
N ALA A 279 13.78 8.20 -8.72
CA ALA A 279 12.73 8.64 -9.64
C ALA A 279 13.20 8.66 -11.10
N ARG A 280 14.48 9.00 -11.33
CA ARG A 280 15.07 8.97 -12.69
C ARG A 280 15.09 7.56 -13.25
N ILE A 281 15.57 6.57 -12.50
CA ILE A 281 15.61 5.17 -12.93
C ILE A 281 14.19 4.65 -13.22
N VAL A 282 13.23 4.92 -12.34
CA VAL A 282 11.81 4.56 -12.56
C VAL A 282 11.30 5.14 -13.88
N ARG A 283 11.57 6.42 -14.16
CA ARG A 283 11.13 7.05 -15.41
C ARG A 283 11.80 6.44 -16.64
N GLU A 284 13.09 6.12 -16.58
CA GLU A 284 13.78 5.47 -17.70
C GLU A 284 13.22 4.06 -17.99
N VAL A 285 12.84 3.32 -16.94
CA VAL A 285 12.14 2.03 -17.10
C VAL A 285 10.76 2.23 -17.75
N LEU A 286 9.97 3.20 -17.28
CA LEU A 286 8.65 3.49 -17.86
C LEU A 286 8.75 3.95 -19.33
N LYS A 287 9.74 4.79 -19.68
CA LYS A 287 10.03 5.18 -21.07
C LYS A 287 10.45 3.99 -21.93
N ASN A 288 11.29 3.10 -21.40
CA ASN A 288 11.71 1.89 -22.11
C ASN A 288 10.52 0.98 -22.42
N LEU A 289 9.54 0.92 -21.51
CA LEU A 289 8.27 0.24 -21.70
C LEU A 289 7.27 1.02 -22.56
N LYS A 290 7.61 2.23 -23.03
CA LYS A 290 6.78 3.14 -23.82
C LYS A 290 5.47 3.55 -23.09
N LEU A 291 5.53 3.61 -21.77
CA LEU A 291 4.39 3.94 -20.92
C LEU A 291 4.30 5.43 -20.60
N ILE A 292 5.40 6.17 -20.76
CA ILE A 292 5.51 7.64 -20.65
C ILE A 292 6.42 8.19 -21.75
#